data_AF-A0A3D5KTJ0-F1
#
_entry.id   AF-A0A3D5KTJ0-F1
#
_cell.length_a   1.000
_cell.length_b   1.000
_cell.length_c   1.000
_cell.angle_alpha   90.00
_cell.angle_beta   90.00
_cell.angle_gamma   90.00
#
_symmetry.space_group_name_H-M   'P 1'
#
loop_
_entity.id
_entity.type
_entity.pdbx_description
1 polymer ?
#
loop_
_entity_poly.entity_id
_entity_poly.type
_entity_poly.pdbx_seq_one_letter_code
_entity_poly.pdbx_strand_id
1 'polypeptide(L)'
;MSFEIFDNTYKRYRTFYSLPYSPSGGYKSPVFFESVAEGKITVLSRERIEYRSYSTPYGFGSYSSRMVLVDNYFILKENGDIEPFSGRKNDWYDLMASHENQVHDFVKENRLDFEKKYQLKQIIEYYNSFYNHK
;
A
#
# COMPACT_ATOMS: atom_id res chain seq x y z
N MET A 1 -14.82 13.39 1.69
CA MET A 1 -14.79 13.79 0.27
C MET A 1 -13.86 12.83 -0.46
N SER A 2 -14.29 12.26 -1.58
CA SER A 2 -13.46 11.46 -2.47
C SER A 2 -13.34 12.11 -3.84
N PHE A 3 -12.27 11.80 -4.55
CA PHE A 3 -12.07 12.18 -5.95
C PHE A 3 -11.24 11.11 -6.66
N GLU A 4 -11.26 11.15 -7.99
CA GLU A 4 -10.52 10.21 -8.82
C GLU A 4 -9.58 10.95 -9.77
N ILE A 5 -8.41 10.37 -10.02
CA ILE A 5 -7.44 10.87 -10.98
C ILE A 5 -7.12 9.77 -11.97
N PHE A 6 -7.11 10.08 -13.26
CA PHE A 6 -6.57 9.18 -14.27
C PHE A 6 -5.04 9.26 -14.28
N ASP A 7 -4.39 8.17 -13.88
CA ASP A 7 -2.94 8.00 -13.95
C ASP A 7 -2.53 7.60 -15.37
N ASN A 8 -1.87 8.52 -16.06
CA ASN A 8 -1.46 8.31 -17.45
C ASN A 8 -0.29 7.32 -17.59
N THR A 9 0.52 7.14 -16.54
CA THR A 9 1.66 6.21 -16.52
C THR A 9 1.17 4.78 -16.48
N TYR A 10 0.16 4.51 -15.66
CA TYR A 10 -0.39 3.17 -15.46
C TYR A 10 -1.74 2.93 -16.13
N LYS A 11 -2.24 3.93 -16.88
CA LYS A 11 -3.48 3.92 -17.68
C LYS A 11 -4.70 3.46 -16.88
N ARG A 12 -4.90 4.04 -15.69
CA ARG A 12 -5.97 3.64 -14.77
C ARG A 12 -6.43 4.79 -13.89
N TYR A 13 -7.65 4.69 -13.38
CA TYR A 13 -8.14 5.60 -12.35
C TYR A 13 -7.61 5.21 -10.97
N ARG A 14 -7.28 6.21 -10.18
CA ARG A 14 -6.87 6.12 -8.78
C ARG A 14 -7.86 6.92 -7.95
N THR A 15 -8.44 6.28 -6.95
CA THR A 15 -9.42 6.89 -6.05
C THR A 15 -8.73 7.38 -4.80
N PHE A 16 -9.05 8.60 -4.37
CA PHE A 16 -8.47 9.23 -3.20
C PHE A 16 -9.55 9.67 -2.22
N TYR A 17 -9.26 9.51 -0.93
CA TYR A 17 -10.09 9.99 0.17
C TYR A 17 -9.36 11.07 0.94
N SER A 18 -10.10 12.12 1.33
CA SER A 18 -9.66 13.08 2.34
C SER A 18 -10.17 12.62 3.71
N LEU A 19 -9.26 12.12 4.55
CA LEU A 19 -9.56 11.55 5.86
C LEU A 19 -8.82 12.29 6.99
N PRO A 20 -9.44 12.52 8.16
CA PRO A 20 -8.76 13.12 9.29
C PRO A 20 -7.65 12.21 9.83
N TYR A 21 -6.40 12.66 9.76
CA TYR A 21 -5.24 11.91 10.24
C TYR A 21 -4.21 12.83 10.92
N SER A 22 -3.50 12.31 11.92
CA SER A 22 -2.41 13.00 12.61
C SER A 22 -1.24 12.03 12.81
N PRO A 23 -0.08 12.25 12.17
CA PRO A 23 1.07 11.35 12.32
C PRO A 23 1.63 11.26 13.75
N SER A 24 1.42 12.30 14.56
CA SER A 24 2.03 12.47 15.88
C SER A 24 1.02 12.56 17.04
N GLY A 25 -0.22 12.12 16.83
CA GLY A 25 -1.20 11.94 17.92
C GLY A 25 -1.84 13.23 18.46
N GLY A 26 -2.00 14.26 17.61
CA GLY A 26 -2.61 15.53 17.97
C GLY A 26 -3.91 15.82 17.20
N TYR A 27 -4.15 17.10 16.90
CA TYR A 27 -5.27 17.52 16.06
C TYR A 27 -5.23 16.78 14.71
N LYS A 28 -6.35 16.12 14.36
CA LYS A 28 -6.51 15.43 13.08
C LYS A 28 -6.90 16.46 12.02
N SER A 29 -6.03 16.65 11.03
CA SER A 29 -6.33 17.46 9.84
C SER A 29 -6.72 16.55 8.67
N PRO A 30 -7.49 17.03 7.69
CA PRO A 30 -7.74 16.27 6.47
C PRO A 30 -6.43 15.96 5.73
N VAL A 31 -6.20 14.69 5.44
CA VAL A 31 -5.05 14.19 4.68
C VAL A 31 -5.56 13.34 3.52
N PHE A 32 -4.93 13.47 2.36
CA PHE A 32 -5.26 12.64 1.20
C PHE A 32 -4.57 11.28 1.29
N PHE A 33 -5.38 10.24 1.08
CA PHE A 33 -4.97 8.85 0.95
C PHE A 33 -5.46 8.30 -0.38
N GLU A 34 -4.63 7.53 -1.06
CA GLU A 34 -5.09 6.67 -2.16
C GLU A 34 -5.76 5.43 -1.56
N SER A 35 -6.89 5.04 -2.13
CA SER A 35 -7.53 3.75 -1.83
C SER A 35 -6.88 2.66 -2.67
N VAL A 36 -6.16 1.75 -2.02
CA VAL A 36 -5.54 0.61 -2.69
C VAL A 36 -6.58 -0.47 -2.92
N ALA A 37 -7.30 -0.86 -1.85
CA ALA A 37 -8.37 -1.85 -1.90
C ALA A 37 -9.33 -1.64 -0.71
N GLU A 38 -10.60 -1.99 -0.91
CA GLU A 38 -11.68 -1.85 0.07
C GLU A 38 -12.36 -3.21 0.27
N GLY A 39 -12.77 -3.53 1.50
CA GLY A 39 -13.40 -4.80 1.84
C GLY A 39 -13.15 -5.17 3.30
N LYS A 40 -12.95 -6.47 3.59
CA LYS A 40 -12.66 -6.92 4.97
C LYS A 40 -11.42 -6.24 5.55
N ILE A 41 -10.40 -6.05 4.72
CA ILE A 41 -9.27 -5.16 5.01
C ILE A 41 -9.35 -4.00 4.02
N THR A 42 -9.42 -2.78 4.56
CA THR A 42 -9.31 -1.57 3.76
C THR A 42 -7.90 -1.02 3.87
N VAL A 43 -7.20 -0.96 2.73
CA VAL A 43 -5.80 -0.52 2.64
C VAL A 43 -5.73 0.83 1.94
N LEU A 44 -5.08 1.75 2.61
CA LEU A 44 -4.79 3.09 2.12
C LEU A 44 -3.29 3.24 1.84
N SER A 45 -2.91 4.08 0.89
CA SER A 45 -1.51 4.40 0.63
C SER A 45 -1.24 5.91 0.51
N ARG A 46 0.00 6.29 0.80
CA ARG A 46 0.54 7.63 0.54
C ARG A 46 1.93 7.51 -0.07
N GLU A 47 2.15 8.22 -1.17
CA GLU A 47 3.46 8.30 -1.79
C GLU A 47 4.38 9.24 -1.02
N ARG A 48 5.65 8.87 -0.90
CA ARG A 48 6.74 9.72 -0.42
C ARG A 48 7.97 9.59 -1.31
N ILE A 49 8.81 10.62 -1.32
CA ILE A 49 10.11 10.57 -1.97
C ILE A 49 11.17 10.20 -0.93
N GLU A 50 11.96 9.17 -1.22
CA GLU A 50 13.13 8.78 -0.44
C GLU A 50 14.41 8.99 -1.25
N TYR A 51 15.50 9.33 -0.57
CA TYR A 51 16.84 9.33 -1.14
C TYR A 51 17.51 7.99 -0.84
N ARG A 52 17.85 7.23 -1.88
CA ARG A 52 18.60 5.96 -1.75
C ARG A 52 20.01 6.13 -2.31
N SER A 53 21.01 5.82 -1.49
CA SER A 53 22.42 5.86 -1.87
C SER A 53 22.86 4.51 -2.41
N TYR A 54 23.41 4.51 -3.62
CA TYR A 54 23.96 3.31 -4.25
C TYR A 54 25.49 3.42 -4.32
N SER A 55 26.16 2.32 -3.96
CA SER A 55 27.60 2.18 -4.15
C SER A 55 27.91 2.01 -5.63
N THR A 56 28.81 2.83 -6.17
CA THR A 56 29.21 2.74 -7.58
C THR A 56 30.39 1.77 -7.70
N PRO A 57 30.31 0.71 -8.53
CA PRO A 57 31.35 -0.34 -8.58
C PRO A 57 32.75 0.14 -9.03
N TYR A 58 32.85 1.32 -9.63
CA TYR A 58 34.09 1.87 -10.21
C TYR A 58 34.51 3.23 -9.63
N GLY A 59 33.83 3.72 -8.59
CA GLY A 59 34.15 5.00 -7.95
C GLY A 59 34.76 4.79 -6.57
N PHE A 60 36.03 5.12 -6.41
CA PHE A 60 36.67 5.27 -5.09
C PHE A 60 35.86 6.27 -4.24
N GLY A 61 35.00 5.78 -3.34
CA GLY A 61 34.27 6.59 -2.36
C GLY A 61 33.08 7.41 -2.88
N SER A 62 32.65 7.26 -4.14
CA SER A 62 31.52 8.03 -4.70
C SER A 62 30.19 7.30 -4.55
N TYR A 63 29.34 7.81 -3.66
CA TYR A 63 27.94 7.39 -3.52
C TYR A 63 27.05 8.20 -4.47
N SER A 64 26.22 7.52 -5.26
CA SER A 64 25.18 8.19 -6.06
C SER A 64 23.86 8.12 -5.31
N SER A 65 23.30 9.28 -4.95
CA SER A 65 21.96 9.38 -4.37
C SER A 65 20.91 9.47 -5.47
N ARG A 66 19.92 8.59 -5.44
CA ARG A 66 18.76 8.63 -6.34
C ARG A 66 17.48 8.88 -5.54
N MET A 67 16.60 9.71 -6.07
CA MET A 67 15.24 9.86 -5.54
C MET A 67 14.39 8.67 -6.01
N VAL A 68 13.70 8.03 -5.08
CA VAL A 68 12.82 6.90 -5.34
C VAL A 68 11.45 7.20 -4.73
N LEU A 69 10.40 6.98 -5.50
CA LEU A 69 9.02 7.04 -5.02
C LEU A 69 8.72 5.77 -4.23
N VAL A 70 8.23 5.91 -3.00
CA VAL A 70 7.90 4.80 -2.11
C VAL A 70 6.49 4.99 -1.58
N ASP A 71 5.71 3.91 -1.56
CA ASP A 71 4.37 3.89 -0.98
C ASP A 71 4.45 3.52 0.51
N ASN A 72 3.90 4.38 1.36
CA ASN A 72 3.58 4.04 2.75
C ASN A 72 2.16 3.50 2.82
N TYR A 73 1.97 2.38 3.51
CA TYR A 73 0.66 1.75 3.66
C TYR A 73 0.05 2.04 5.03
N PHE A 74 -1.27 2.06 5.06
CA PHE A 74 -2.08 2.26 6.26
C PHE A 74 -3.29 1.33 6.21
N ILE A 75 -3.70 0.81 7.37
CA ILE A 75 -4.94 0.03 7.50
C ILE A 75 -6.02 0.94 8.07
N LEU A 76 -7.15 1.01 7.38
CA LEU A 76 -8.37 1.64 7.90
C LEU A 76 -9.19 0.57 8.63
N LYS A 77 -9.30 0.72 9.95
CA LYS A 77 -10.09 -0.15 10.80
C LYS A 77 -11.58 0.18 10.71
N GLU A 78 -12.42 -0.79 11.07
CA GLU A 78 -13.89 -0.65 11.07
C GLU A 78 -14.37 0.50 12.00
N ASN A 79 -13.60 0.84 13.04
CA ASN A 79 -13.89 1.96 13.94
C ASN A 79 -13.47 3.34 13.37
N GLY A 80 -12.93 3.39 12.14
CA GLY A 80 -12.46 4.60 11.49
C GLY A 80 -11.03 5.03 11.84
N ASP A 81 -10.31 4.25 12.66
CA ASP A 81 -8.90 4.52 12.93
C ASP A 81 -8.01 4.12 11.76
N ILE A 82 -7.00 4.95 11.50
CA ILE A 82 -6.02 4.74 10.44
C ILE A 82 -4.68 4.46 11.11
N GLU A 83 -4.15 3.26 10.90
CA GLU A 83 -2.90 2.83 11.50
C GLU A 83 -1.81 2.63 10.44
N PRO A 84 -0.58 3.14 10.65
CA PRO A 84 0.54 2.84 9.78
C PRO A 84 0.78 1.34 9.69
N PHE A 85 1.07 0.87 8.48
CA PHE A 85 1.36 -0.53 8.20
C PHE A 85 2.77 -0.65 7.62
N SER A 86 3.53 -1.64 8.07
CA SER A 86 4.96 -1.76 7.69
C SER A 86 5.15 -2.03 6.20
N GLY A 87 4.15 -2.67 5.56
CA GLY A 87 4.20 -3.11 4.18
C GLY A 87 5.10 -4.34 3.95
N ARG A 88 5.66 -4.94 5.00
CA ARG A 88 6.48 -6.15 4.89
C ARG A 88 5.61 -7.34 4.48
N LYS A 89 6.17 -8.22 3.65
CA LYS A 89 5.50 -9.43 3.15
C LYS A 89 4.89 -10.28 4.28
N ASN A 90 5.62 -10.51 5.36
CA ASN A 90 5.15 -11.33 6.48
C ASN A 90 3.96 -10.67 7.19
N ASP A 91 4.05 -9.36 7.46
CA ASP A 91 2.96 -8.61 8.10
C ASP A 91 1.67 -8.67 7.25
N TRP A 92 1.78 -8.71 5.90
CA TRP A 92 0.61 -8.92 5.03
C TRP A 92 -0.03 -10.29 5.23
N TYR A 93 0.78 -11.35 5.34
CA TYR A 93 0.26 -12.68 5.65
C TYR A 93 -0.35 -12.76 7.04
N ASP A 94 0.29 -12.15 8.03
CA ASP A 94 -0.24 -12.06 9.39
C ASP A 94 -1.61 -11.36 9.41
N LEU A 95 -1.75 -10.27 8.64
CA LEU A 95 -3.02 -9.55 8.48
C LEU A 95 -4.09 -10.40 7.77
N MET A 96 -3.67 -11.31 6.89
CA MET A 96 -4.54 -12.20 6.10
C MET A 96 -4.60 -13.63 6.66
N ALA A 97 -4.23 -13.83 7.93
CA ALA A 97 -4.03 -15.16 8.54
C ALA A 97 -5.20 -16.14 8.34
N SER A 98 -6.45 -15.65 8.27
CA SER A 98 -7.65 -16.49 8.07
C SER A 98 -7.67 -17.23 6.72
N HIS A 99 -7.01 -16.70 5.69
CA HIS A 99 -6.92 -17.28 4.35
C HIS A 99 -5.49 -17.23 3.79
N GLU A 100 -4.49 -17.31 4.67
CA GLU A 100 -3.07 -17.14 4.30
C GLU A 100 -2.63 -18.11 3.21
N ASN A 101 -2.97 -19.41 3.34
CA ASN A 101 -2.58 -20.43 2.37
C ASN A 101 -3.16 -20.13 0.97
N GLN A 102 -4.44 -19.77 0.90
CA GLN A 102 -5.10 -19.42 -0.36
C GLN A 102 -4.48 -18.18 -1.00
N VAL A 103 -4.19 -17.16 -0.18
CA VAL A 103 -3.50 -15.95 -0.64
C VAL A 103 -2.10 -16.29 -1.14
N HIS A 104 -1.36 -17.12 -0.41
CA HIS A 104 -0.02 -17.56 -0.79
C HIS A 104 -0.02 -18.29 -2.14
N ASP A 105 -0.94 -19.22 -2.34
CA ASP A 105 -1.08 -19.96 -3.60
C ASP A 105 -1.45 -19.04 -4.75
N PHE A 106 -2.41 -18.13 -4.55
CA PHE A 106 -2.79 -17.12 -5.53
C PHE A 106 -1.61 -16.22 -5.94
N VAL A 107 -0.82 -15.75 -4.97
CA VAL A 107 0.39 -14.95 -5.22
C VAL A 107 1.39 -15.72 -6.07
N LYS A 108 1.60 -17.00 -5.76
CA LYS A 108 2.59 -17.85 -6.45
C LYS A 108 2.16 -18.17 -7.88
N GLU A 109 0.91 -18.57 -8.09
CA GLU A 109 0.36 -18.91 -9.40
C GLU A 109 0.37 -17.72 -10.35
N ASN A 110 0.01 -16.54 -9.85
CA ASN A 110 -0.07 -15.31 -10.64
C ASN A 110 1.24 -14.51 -10.66
N ARG A 111 2.29 -14.99 -9.99
CA ARG A 111 3.62 -14.35 -9.87
C ARG A 111 3.52 -12.89 -9.39
N LEU A 112 2.70 -12.69 -8.36
CA LEU A 112 2.44 -11.37 -7.78
C LEU A 112 3.51 -11.00 -6.75
N ASP A 113 3.69 -9.70 -6.57
CA ASP A 113 4.69 -9.09 -5.72
C ASP A 113 4.04 -8.05 -4.79
N PHE A 114 4.25 -8.23 -3.49
CA PHE A 114 3.73 -7.34 -2.44
C PHE A 114 4.36 -5.95 -2.51
N GLU A 115 5.54 -5.79 -3.12
CA GLU A 115 6.18 -4.49 -3.27
C GLU A 115 5.57 -3.65 -4.40
N LYS A 116 4.89 -4.30 -5.37
CA LYS A 116 4.25 -3.60 -6.49
C LYS A 116 2.81 -3.26 -6.12
N LYS A 117 2.53 -1.98 -5.81
CA LYS A 117 1.22 -1.47 -5.38
C LYS A 117 0.01 -2.07 -6.12
N TYR A 118 0.09 -2.21 -7.45
CA TYR A 118 -1.02 -2.77 -8.23
C TYR A 118 -1.18 -4.28 -8.16
N GLN A 119 -0.09 -5.02 -7.97
CA GLN A 119 -0.15 -6.46 -7.69
C GLN A 119 -0.59 -6.68 -6.25
N LEU A 120 -0.09 -5.88 -5.30
CA LEU A 120 -0.58 -5.83 -3.93
C LEU A 120 -2.10 -5.58 -3.87
N LYS A 121 -2.61 -4.63 -4.65
CA LYS A 121 -4.06 -4.40 -4.81
C LYS A 121 -4.79 -5.69 -5.18
N GLN A 122 -4.33 -6.41 -6.20
CA GLN A 122 -4.93 -7.68 -6.62
C GLN A 122 -4.90 -8.75 -5.51
N ILE A 123 -3.81 -8.82 -4.75
CA ILE A 123 -3.67 -9.74 -3.62
C ILE A 123 -4.72 -9.42 -2.54
N ILE A 124 -4.84 -8.15 -2.16
CA ILE A 124 -5.80 -7.70 -1.13
C ILE A 124 -7.24 -7.89 -1.61
N GLU A 125 -7.53 -7.55 -2.86
CA GLU A 125 -8.86 -7.77 -3.46
C GLU A 125 -9.25 -9.25 -3.48
N TYR A 126 -8.29 -10.13 -3.81
CA TYR A 126 -8.50 -11.57 -3.74
C TYR A 126 -8.82 -12.03 -2.30
N TYR A 127 -8.06 -11.56 -1.30
CA TYR A 127 -8.37 -11.85 0.10
C TYR A 127 -9.76 -11.33 0.51
N ASN A 128 -10.09 -10.08 0.14
CA ASN A 128 -11.38 -9.48 0.46
C ASN A 128 -12.56 -10.24 -0.19
N SER A 129 -12.33 -10.90 -1.33
CA SER A 129 -13.36 -11.68 -2.03
C SER A 129 -13.95 -12.82 -1.20
N PHE A 130 -13.20 -13.38 -0.23
CA PHE A 130 -13.69 -14.41 0.70
C PHE A 130 -14.79 -13.90 1.64
N TYR A 131 -14.92 -12.58 1.79
CA TYR A 131 -15.87 -11.94 2.71
C TYR A 131 -16.97 -11.15 2.00
N ASN A 132 -16.83 -10.93 0.69
CA ASN A 132 -17.79 -10.16 -0.13
C ASN A 132 -19.06 -10.96 -0.47
N HIS A 133 -19.54 -11.80 0.44
CA HIS A 133 -20.80 -12.53 0.32
C HIS A 133 -21.76 -12.09 1.43
N LYS A 134 -22.41 -10.94 1.22
CA LYS A 134 -23.75 -10.60 1.72
C LYS A 134 -24.27 -9.35 1.02
#